data_AF-A0AAV9XII1-F1
#
_entry.id   AF-A0AAV9XII1-F1
#
_cell.length_a   1.000
_cell.length_b   1.000
_cell.length_c   1.000
_cell.angle_alpha   90.00
_cell.angle_beta   90.00
_cell.angle_gamma   90.00
#
_symmetry.space_group_name_H-M   'P 1'
#
loop_
_entity.id
_entity.type
_entity.pdbx_description
1 polymer ?
#
loop_
_entity_poly.entity_id
_entity_poly.type
_entity_poly.pdbx_seq_one_letter_code
_entity_poly.pdbx_strand_id
1 'polypeptide(L)'
;MLGTNWEKRLHNAVWLEKILESDSPEAKLNDYQRVVNMITALLQVKNPDDSSNLVLLTDFFDGNKVNIDTLLCRSSLFEEAGDDVTHIPANTEFERQLAARLHCYYGVPVDPRGKKGKPTHPWARSRVYDLRNYDANTMWGPFRADGSGRADWEKMEAIMIVLAYNMNVLVEEADVSFGAIWAVKFRGAMPYSGPYTKHPLLDQVSPSLEARDPYGVTGTWLRVVCFLDYHDFYAFNFSSNLPPEGEHRPPIDTREAIRFIKLGIQVTKIEPPGPDDGQDLPVVHFKGVARLIHAFWDPNANSQLIGSVRLTREGEIRWTSFSIFQGEERWRSEGIQVGGLCSGRGVLGTWFDKDFDPHGPAGPTAFWKTSNNVDPSLGTFDDSGL
;
A
#
# COMPACT_ATOMS: atom_id res chain seq x y z
N MET A 1 19.07 -14.53 -4.47
CA MET A 1 17.89 -15.35 -4.82
C MET A 1 17.92 -15.84 -6.26
N LEU A 2 18.12 -14.99 -7.28
CA LEU A 2 18.18 -15.46 -8.69
C LEU A 2 19.41 -16.31 -9.04
N GLY A 3 20.49 -16.23 -8.28
CA GLY A 3 21.75 -16.94 -8.55
C GLY A 3 22.91 -15.97 -8.73
N THR A 4 24.11 -16.42 -8.35
CA THR A 4 25.33 -15.60 -8.35
C THR A 4 26.00 -15.55 -9.73
N ASN A 5 25.72 -16.51 -10.62
CA ASN A 5 26.25 -16.57 -11.98
C ASN A 5 25.11 -16.68 -13.01
N TRP A 6 25.45 -16.52 -14.30
CA TRP A 6 24.48 -16.52 -15.39
C TRP A 6 23.76 -17.87 -15.53
N GLU A 7 24.48 -18.99 -15.35
CA GLU A 7 23.96 -20.34 -15.48
C GLU A 7 22.85 -20.60 -14.45
N LYS A 8 23.10 -20.30 -13.18
CA LYS A 8 22.11 -20.44 -12.11
C LYS A 8 20.92 -19.50 -12.30
N ARG A 9 21.15 -18.29 -12.82
CA ARG A 9 20.07 -17.35 -13.16
C ARG A 9 19.18 -17.89 -14.26
N LEU A 10 19.77 -18.44 -15.32
CA LEU A 10 19.03 -19.05 -16.42
C LEU A 10 18.22 -20.25 -15.95
N HIS A 11 18.84 -21.18 -15.21
CA HIS A 11 18.15 -22.34 -14.64
C HIS A 11 16.96 -21.95 -13.77
N ASN A 12 17.13 -20.96 -12.89
CA ASN A 12 16.06 -20.48 -12.05
C ASN A 12 14.94 -19.82 -12.88
N ALA A 13 15.29 -18.97 -13.85
CA ALA A 13 14.30 -18.29 -14.69
C ALA A 13 13.46 -19.30 -15.49
N VAL A 14 14.10 -20.28 -16.13
CA VAL A 14 13.42 -21.36 -16.86
C VAL A 14 12.59 -22.23 -15.92
N TRP A 15 13.09 -22.52 -14.72
CA TRP A 15 12.30 -23.25 -13.71
C TRP A 15 11.01 -22.48 -13.37
N LEU A 16 11.10 -21.19 -13.06
CA LEU A 16 9.91 -20.39 -12.74
C LEU A 16 8.95 -20.33 -13.94
N GLU A 17 9.47 -20.14 -15.15
CA GLU A 17 8.70 -20.19 -16.38
C GLU A 17 7.87 -21.49 -16.47
N LYS A 18 8.50 -22.65 -16.26
CA LYS A 18 7.80 -23.94 -16.30
C LYS A 18 6.78 -24.12 -15.19
N ILE A 19 7.02 -23.54 -14.01
CA ILE A 19 6.03 -23.51 -12.93
C ILE A 19 4.84 -22.62 -13.30
N LEU A 20 5.07 -21.45 -13.89
CA LEU A 20 4.01 -20.51 -14.30
C LEU A 20 3.21 -21.01 -15.51
N GLU A 21 3.82 -21.75 -16.43
CA GLU A 21 3.18 -22.43 -17.56
C GLU A 21 2.31 -23.62 -17.15
N SER A 22 2.60 -24.26 -16.01
CA SER A 22 1.86 -25.45 -15.57
C SER A 22 0.41 -25.12 -15.22
N ASP A 23 -0.55 -25.93 -15.68
CA ASP A 23 -1.95 -25.82 -15.25
C ASP A 23 -2.21 -26.51 -13.90
N SER A 24 -1.20 -27.13 -13.28
CA SER A 24 -1.33 -27.81 -11.99
C SER A 24 -1.18 -26.84 -10.82
N PRO A 25 -2.20 -26.67 -9.96
CA PRO A 25 -2.04 -25.90 -8.72
C PRO A 25 -0.94 -26.50 -7.84
N GLU A 26 -0.87 -27.83 -7.75
CA GLU A 26 0.14 -28.53 -6.94
C GLU A 26 1.57 -28.17 -7.36
N ALA A 27 1.84 -28.09 -8.67
CA ALA A 27 3.15 -27.70 -9.18
C ALA A 27 3.55 -26.29 -8.72
N LYS A 28 2.59 -25.36 -8.65
CA LYS A 28 2.81 -23.98 -8.19
C LYS A 28 2.99 -23.89 -6.67
N LEU A 29 2.36 -24.79 -5.93
CA LEU A 29 2.33 -24.76 -4.46
C LEU A 29 3.48 -25.53 -3.80
N ASN A 30 4.02 -26.57 -4.45
CA ASN A 30 5.07 -27.42 -3.89
C ASN A 30 6.33 -26.64 -3.45
N ASP A 31 6.65 -25.53 -4.11
CA ASP A 31 7.76 -24.64 -3.71
C ASP A 31 7.30 -23.16 -3.72
N TYR A 32 6.14 -22.92 -3.09
CA TYR A 32 5.45 -21.63 -3.12
C TYR A 32 6.35 -20.46 -2.70
N GLN A 33 7.11 -20.63 -1.61
CA GLN A 33 8.03 -19.60 -1.13
C GLN A 33 9.08 -19.25 -2.18
N ARG A 34 9.67 -20.24 -2.87
CA ARG A 34 10.63 -19.97 -3.94
C ARG A 34 9.98 -19.28 -5.13
N VAL A 35 8.76 -19.66 -5.51
CA VAL A 35 8.00 -19.00 -6.58
C VAL A 35 7.83 -17.52 -6.26
N VAL A 36 7.28 -17.18 -5.10
CA VAL A 36 7.05 -15.78 -4.67
C VAL A 36 8.37 -15.00 -4.60
N ASN A 37 9.41 -15.60 -4.01
CA ASN A 37 10.72 -14.97 -3.90
C ASN A 37 11.37 -14.71 -5.25
N MET A 38 11.18 -15.62 -6.21
CA MET A 38 11.67 -15.45 -7.57
C MET A 38 10.93 -14.37 -8.32
N ILE A 39 9.59 -14.33 -8.24
CA ILE A 39 8.79 -13.24 -8.82
C ILE A 39 9.23 -11.90 -8.23
N THR A 40 9.34 -11.81 -6.90
CA THR A 40 9.78 -10.60 -6.20
C THR A 40 11.18 -10.17 -6.63
N ALA A 41 12.09 -11.12 -6.86
CA ALA A 41 13.43 -10.82 -7.35
C ALA A 41 13.44 -10.34 -8.81
N LEU A 42 12.54 -10.83 -9.65
CA LEU A 42 12.38 -10.37 -11.03
C LEU A 42 11.80 -8.94 -11.11
N LEU A 43 11.05 -8.51 -10.10
CA LEU A 43 10.59 -7.12 -9.94
C LEU A 43 11.73 -6.14 -9.60
N GLN A 44 12.91 -6.61 -9.21
CA GLN A 44 14.07 -5.74 -8.93
C GLN A 44 14.77 -5.32 -10.23
N VAL A 45 14.10 -4.46 -11.02
CA VAL A 45 14.57 -4.00 -12.33
C VAL A 45 15.16 -2.60 -12.27
N LYS A 46 16.13 -2.33 -13.16
CA LYS A 46 16.79 -1.02 -13.23
C LYS A 46 15.96 0.04 -13.94
N ASN A 47 15.22 -0.35 -14.98
CA ASN A 47 14.34 0.52 -15.74
C ASN A 47 12.94 -0.14 -15.85
N PRO A 48 11.92 0.39 -15.17
CA PRO A 48 10.56 -0.10 -15.24
C PRO A 48 9.97 -0.08 -16.65
N ASP A 49 10.24 0.99 -17.39
CA ASP A 49 9.56 1.28 -18.66
C ASP A 49 10.13 0.46 -19.83
N ASP A 50 11.25 -0.22 -19.61
CA ASP A 50 11.96 -1.06 -20.60
C ASP A 50 12.44 -2.37 -19.95
N SER A 51 11.50 -3.07 -19.30
CA SER A 51 11.80 -4.31 -18.56
C SER A 51 11.13 -5.54 -19.20
N SER A 52 11.94 -6.41 -19.80
CA SER A 52 11.47 -7.72 -20.27
C SER A 52 10.94 -8.60 -19.15
N ASN A 53 11.42 -8.44 -17.91
CA ASN A 53 10.89 -9.18 -16.76
C ASN A 53 9.43 -8.81 -16.47
N LEU A 54 9.07 -7.53 -16.62
CA LEU A 54 7.71 -7.08 -16.36
C LEU A 54 6.76 -7.54 -17.47
N VAL A 55 7.21 -7.51 -18.73
CA VAL A 55 6.45 -8.08 -19.84
C VAL A 55 6.18 -9.56 -19.58
N LEU A 56 7.24 -10.34 -19.29
CA LEU A 56 7.13 -11.77 -18.98
C LEU A 56 6.15 -12.07 -17.83
N LEU A 57 6.29 -11.38 -16.70
CA LEU A 57 5.40 -11.57 -15.55
C LEU A 57 3.96 -11.14 -15.86
N THR A 58 3.78 -10.06 -16.61
CA THR A 58 2.44 -9.61 -17.03
C THR A 58 1.76 -10.65 -17.89
N ASP A 59 2.48 -11.23 -18.86
CA ASP A 59 1.97 -12.26 -19.77
C ASP A 59 1.56 -13.52 -19.00
N PHE A 60 2.38 -13.97 -18.05
CA PHE A 60 2.04 -15.16 -17.24
C PHE A 60 0.80 -14.98 -16.35
N PHE A 61 0.48 -13.76 -15.95
CA PHE A 61 -0.72 -13.46 -15.19
C PHE A 61 -1.86 -12.93 -16.07
N ASP A 62 -1.68 -12.81 -17.38
CA ASP A 62 -2.74 -12.37 -18.29
C ASP A 62 -3.60 -13.51 -18.80
N GLY A 63 -4.91 -13.40 -18.55
CA GLY A 63 -5.88 -14.46 -18.81
C GLY A 63 -5.69 -15.76 -17.99
N ASN A 64 -4.54 -15.99 -17.35
CA ASN A 64 -4.23 -17.21 -16.63
C ASN A 64 -4.81 -17.19 -15.20
N LYS A 65 -6.04 -17.69 -15.08
CA LYS A 65 -6.73 -17.81 -13.78
C LYS A 65 -6.01 -18.72 -12.80
N VAL A 66 -5.33 -19.78 -13.26
CA VAL A 66 -4.63 -20.70 -12.34
C VAL A 66 -3.50 -19.97 -11.63
N ASN A 67 -2.72 -19.15 -12.33
CA ASN A 67 -1.68 -18.31 -11.70
C ASN A 67 -2.29 -17.29 -10.72
N ILE A 68 -3.37 -16.62 -11.11
CA ILE A 68 -4.03 -15.62 -10.26
C ILE A 68 -4.58 -16.28 -8.98
N ASP A 69 -5.49 -17.24 -9.13
CA ASP A 69 -6.22 -17.85 -8.02
C ASP A 69 -5.25 -18.61 -7.11
N THR A 70 -4.31 -19.37 -7.69
CA THR A 70 -3.38 -20.18 -6.90
C THR A 70 -2.29 -19.35 -6.24
N LEU A 71 -1.76 -18.30 -6.88
CA LEU A 71 -0.60 -17.57 -6.33
C LEU A 71 -0.97 -16.35 -5.51
N LEU A 72 -2.09 -15.68 -5.83
CA LEU A 72 -2.47 -14.41 -5.20
C LEU A 72 -3.57 -14.62 -4.13
N CYS A 73 -4.45 -15.60 -4.31
CA CYS A 73 -5.65 -15.74 -3.47
C CYS A 73 -5.49 -16.73 -2.32
N ARG A 74 -4.41 -16.59 -1.56
CA ARG A 74 -4.06 -17.50 -0.45
C ARG A 74 -3.97 -16.82 0.92
N SER A 75 -4.33 -15.55 1.04
CA SER A 75 -4.50 -14.93 2.35
C SER A 75 -5.74 -15.51 3.06
N SER A 76 -5.84 -15.26 4.36
CA SER A 76 -7.02 -15.62 5.15
C SER A 76 -8.27 -14.89 4.67
N LEU A 77 -8.15 -13.78 3.91
CA LEU A 77 -9.32 -13.10 3.33
C LEU A 77 -10.10 -14.03 2.41
N PHE A 78 -9.40 -14.97 1.78
CA PHE A 78 -10.00 -15.92 0.87
C PHE A 78 -10.69 -17.10 1.54
N GLU A 79 -10.58 -17.21 2.88
CA GLU A 79 -11.40 -18.15 3.65
C GLU A 79 -12.88 -17.74 3.63
N GLU A 80 -13.17 -16.45 3.76
CA GLU A 80 -14.54 -15.95 3.73
C GLU A 80 -14.93 -15.38 2.36
N ALA A 81 -13.96 -14.86 1.61
CA ALA A 81 -14.14 -14.16 0.36
C ALA A 81 -13.51 -14.91 -0.82
N GLY A 82 -14.28 -15.68 -1.57
CA GLY A 82 -13.68 -16.59 -2.54
C GLY A 82 -14.71 -17.49 -3.17
N ASP A 83 -14.22 -18.48 -3.91
CA ASP A 83 -14.92 -19.75 -4.09
C ASP A 83 -14.19 -20.86 -3.34
N ASP A 84 -14.94 -21.88 -2.90
CA ASP A 84 -14.43 -23.00 -2.11
C ASP A 84 -13.51 -23.95 -2.92
N VAL A 85 -13.11 -23.57 -4.14
CA VAL A 85 -12.44 -24.45 -5.11
C VAL A 85 -11.04 -23.97 -5.46
N THR A 86 -10.87 -22.70 -5.83
CA THR A 86 -9.58 -22.16 -6.28
C THR A 86 -8.97 -21.14 -5.32
N HIS A 87 -9.77 -20.51 -4.47
CA HIS A 87 -9.34 -19.48 -3.53
C HIS A 87 -9.10 -20.07 -2.13
N ILE A 88 -8.09 -20.94 -2.01
CA ILE A 88 -7.81 -21.66 -0.76
C ILE A 88 -6.72 -20.93 0.03
N PRO A 89 -7.00 -20.50 1.29
CA PRO A 89 -5.99 -19.85 2.13
C PRO A 89 -4.83 -20.79 2.42
N ALA A 90 -3.63 -20.23 2.57
CA ALA A 90 -2.46 -21.01 2.97
C ALA A 90 -2.56 -21.46 4.44
N ASN A 91 -2.06 -22.67 4.72
CA ASN A 91 -2.11 -23.28 6.05
C ASN A 91 -1.29 -22.51 7.09
N THR A 92 -0.22 -21.82 6.68
CA THR A 92 0.67 -21.08 7.58
C THR A 92 0.50 -19.58 7.41
N GLU A 93 0.57 -18.84 8.51
CA GLU A 93 0.56 -17.36 8.46
C GLU A 93 1.66 -16.82 7.55
N PHE A 94 2.85 -17.42 7.61
CA PHE A 94 3.96 -17.02 6.76
C PHE A 94 3.62 -17.04 5.26
N GLU A 95 3.03 -18.14 4.77
CA GLU A 95 2.62 -18.23 3.36
C GLU A 95 1.46 -17.30 3.02
N ARG A 96 0.47 -17.13 3.93
CA ARG A 96 -0.62 -16.18 3.72
C ARG A 96 -0.09 -14.76 3.49
N GLN A 97 0.93 -14.40 4.25
CA GLN A 97 1.55 -13.08 4.19
C GLN A 97 2.44 -12.90 2.96
N LEU A 98 3.12 -13.96 2.50
CA LEU A 98 3.78 -13.96 1.19
C LEU A 98 2.79 -13.79 0.04
N ALA A 99 1.63 -14.46 0.10
CA ALA A 99 0.59 -14.35 -0.92
C ALA A 99 0.00 -12.95 -0.98
N ALA A 100 -0.41 -12.42 0.17
CA ALA A 100 -0.97 -11.07 0.27
C ALA A 100 0.04 -10.01 -0.17
N ARG A 101 1.34 -10.19 0.12
CA ARG A 101 2.41 -9.33 -0.38
C ARG A 101 2.55 -9.41 -1.90
N LEU A 102 2.52 -10.61 -2.46
CA LEU A 102 2.57 -10.80 -3.91
C LEU A 102 1.36 -10.16 -4.60
N HIS A 103 0.17 -10.26 -4.01
CA HIS A 103 -1.04 -9.59 -4.49
C HIS A 103 -0.91 -8.07 -4.41
N CYS A 104 -0.33 -7.53 -3.33
CA CYS A 104 -0.01 -6.10 -3.22
C CYS A 104 0.98 -5.64 -4.31
N TYR A 105 1.95 -6.47 -4.71
CA TYR A 105 2.83 -6.19 -5.85
C TYR A 105 2.11 -6.32 -7.19
N TYR A 106 1.26 -7.33 -7.36
CA TYR A 106 0.42 -7.49 -8.53
C TYR A 106 -0.46 -6.25 -8.75
N GLY A 107 -1.09 -5.73 -7.70
CA GLY A 107 -1.69 -4.39 -7.68
C GLY A 107 -3.09 -4.27 -8.23
N VAL A 108 -3.64 -5.34 -8.81
CA VAL A 108 -5.01 -5.34 -9.32
C VAL A 108 -5.84 -6.23 -8.40
N PRO A 109 -6.94 -5.74 -7.81
CA PRO A 109 -7.80 -6.56 -6.97
C PRO A 109 -8.26 -7.82 -7.71
N VAL A 110 -8.14 -8.95 -7.05
CA VAL A 110 -8.73 -10.20 -7.51
C VAL A 110 -10.10 -10.37 -6.87
N ASP A 111 -11.08 -10.63 -7.72
CA ASP A 111 -12.44 -10.95 -7.30
C ASP A 111 -12.80 -12.33 -7.89
N PRO A 112 -13.22 -13.32 -7.07
CA PRO A 112 -13.67 -14.62 -7.54
C PRO A 112 -14.84 -14.48 -8.52
N ARG A 113 -14.56 -14.66 -9.81
CA ARG A 113 -15.56 -14.58 -10.87
C ARG A 113 -16.25 -15.93 -11.06
N GLY A 114 -17.26 -16.22 -10.23
CA GLY A 114 -18.11 -17.40 -10.35
C GLY A 114 -19.51 -17.18 -9.76
N LYS A 115 -20.50 -17.98 -10.18
CA LYS A 115 -21.90 -17.89 -9.67
C LYS A 115 -22.04 -18.11 -8.15
N LYS A 116 -21.01 -18.69 -7.51
CA LYS A 116 -20.91 -18.93 -6.06
C LYS A 116 -19.84 -18.07 -5.38
N GLY A 117 -19.05 -17.30 -6.15
CA GLY A 117 -17.97 -16.48 -5.62
C GLY A 117 -18.55 -15.31 -4.83
N LYS A 118 -18.05 -15.11 -3.60
CA LYS A 118 -18.40 -13.94 -2.79
C LYS A 118 -17.47 -12.79 -3.16
N PRO A 119 -17.98 -11.57 -3.37
CA PRO A 119 -17.12 -10.44 -3.70
C PRO A 119 -16.07 -10.23 -2.60
N THR A 120 -14.82 -9.95 -2.97
CA THR A 120 -13.73 -9.77 -1.98
C THR A 120 -13.82 -8.47 -1.20
N HIS A 121 -14.31 -7.42 -1.85
CA HIS A 121 -14.30 -6.08 -1.28
C HIS A 121 -15.13 -5.88 0.02
N PRO A 122 -16.30 -6.51 0.25
CA PRO A 122 -17.07 -6.32 1.48
C PRO A 122 -16.41 -6.96 2.70
N TRP A 123 -15.70 -8.07 2.50
CA TRP A 123 -14.91 -8.73 3.53
C TRP A 123 -13.63 -7.96 3.84
N ALA A 124 -12.94 -7.48 2.79
CA ALA A 124 -11.80 -6.58 2.95
C ALA A 124 -12.19 -5.31 3.71
N ARG A 125 -13.34 -4.72 3.37
CA ARG A 125 -13.93 -3.55 4.05
C ARG A 125 -14.17 -3.83 5.53
N SER A 126 -14.80 -4.95 5.85
CA SER A 126 -15.02 -5.39 7.23
C SER A 126 -13.72 -5.46 8.04
N ARG A 127 -12.66 -6.05 7.47
CA ARG A 127 -11.33 -6.12 8.12
C ARG A 127 -10.66 -4.76 8.27
N VAL A 128 -10.85 -3.85 7.32
CA VAL A 128 -10.28 -2.51 7.38
C VAL A 128 -10.95 -1.68 8.48
N TYR A 129 -12.28 -1.71 8.62
CA TYR A 129 -13.01 -0.86 9.57
C TYR A 129 -13.20 -1.48 10.97
N ASP A 130 -12.74 -2.72 11.20
CA ASP A 130 -12.80 -3.36 12.52
C ASP A 130 -11.77 -2.78 13.48
N LEU A 131 -12.24 -1.99 14.46
CA LEU A 131 -11.41 -1.31 15.46
C LEU A 131 -10.63 -2.26 16.37
N ARG A 132 -11.01 -3.55 16.44
CA ARG A 132 -10.23 -4.57 17.17
C ARG A 132 -8.82 -4.75 16.60
N ASN A 133 -8.60 -4.32 15.36
CA ASN A 133 -7.30 -4.37 14.68
C ASN A 133 -6.49 -3.07 14.80
N TYR A 134 -6.85 -2.16 15.70
CA TYR A 134 -6.23 -0.86 15.88
C TYR A 134 -5.85 -0.65 17.35
N ASP A 135 -4.59 -0.92 17.66
CA ASP A 135 -4.05 -0.88 19.01
C ASP A 135 -2.57 -0.46 19.01
N ALA A 136 -1.97 -0.45 20.20
CA ALA A 136 -0.57 -0.12 20.38
C ALA A 136 0.39 -1.10 19.69
N ASN A 137 0.04 -2.38 19.56
CA ASN A 137 0.90 -3.41 18.98
C ASN A 137 0.94 -3.29 17.44
N THR A 138 -0.22 -3.07 16.84
CA THR A 138 -0.41 -2.79 15.41
C THR A 138 -0.04 -1.35 15.05
N MET A 139 0.28 -0.51 16.03
CA MET A 139 0.57 0.92 15.85
C MET A 139 -0.53 1.65 15.06
N TRP A 140 -1.78 1.20 15.18
CA TRP A 140 -2.96 1.66 14.42
C TRP A 140 -2.79 1.62 12.89
N GLY A 141 -1.76 0.91 12.41
CA GLY A 141 -1.36 0.82 11.02
C GLY A 141 -1.46 -0.61 10.48
N PRO A 142 -1.00 -0.84 9.24
CA PRO A 142 -0.91 -2.18 8.67
C PRO A 142 0.32 -2.93 9.20
N PHE A 143 0.41 -3.08 10.53
CA PHE A 143 1.48 -3.80 11.21
C PHE A 143 0.93 -4.97 12.02
N ARG A 144 1.79 -5.96 12.26
CA ARG A 144 1.46 -7.14 13.05
C ARG A 144 1.00 -6.78 14.45
N ALA A 145 0.00 -7.50 14.95
CA ALA A 145 -0.45 -7.44 16.33
C ALA A 145 0.56 -8.02 17.35
N ASP A 146 1.67 -8.61 16.90
CA ASP A 146 2.73 -9.14 17.77
C ASP A 146 3.68 -8.06 18.33
N GLY A 147 3.47 -6.78 17.99
CA GLY A 147 4.30 -5.67 18.44
C GLY A 147 5.68 -5.61 17.77
N SER A 148 5.97 -6.48 16.80
CA SER A 148 7.27 -6.53 16.11
C SER A 148 7.51 -5.35 15.17
N GLY A 149 6.46 -4.61 14.80
CA GLY A 149 6.51 -3.56 13.80
C GLY A 149 6.69 -4.07 12.36
N ARG A 150 6.59 -5.38 12.14
CA ARG A 150 6.58 -5.97 10.79
C ARG A 150 5.28 -5.60 10.08
N ALA A 151 5.37 -5.45 8.76
CA ALA A 151 4.17 -5.20 7.95
C ALA A 151 3.19 -6.39 8.02
N ASP A 152 1.91 -6.07 8.16
CA ASP A 152 0.81 -7.01 7.95
C ASP A 152 0.33 -6.91 6.50
N TRP A 153 0.83 -7.82 5.65
CA TRP A 153 0.49 -7.85 4.24
C TRP A 153 -0.96 -8.28 3.97
N GLU A 154 -1.60 -9.03 4.87
CA GLU A 154 -3.04 -9.33 4.75
C GLU A 154 -3.89 -8.09 5.03
N LYS A 155 -3.49 -7.24 6.00
CA LYS A 155 -4.10 -5.92 6.18
C LYS A 155 -3.84 -5.00 4.98
N MET A 156 -2.61 -4.99 4.45
CA MET A 156 -2.26 -4.23 3.24
C MET A 156 -3.09 -4.65 2.02
N GLU A 157 -3.29 -5.96 1.84
CA GLU A 157 -4.13 -6.51 0.76
C GLU A 157 -5.58 -6.07 0.90
N ALA A 158 -6.15 -6.15 2.11
CA ALA A 158 -7.49 -5.66 2.36
C ALA A 158 -7.62 -4.15 2.07
N ILE A 159 -6.66 -3.33 2.50
CA ILE A 159 -6.60 -1.90 2.19
C ILE A 159 -6.55 -1.67 0.68
N MET A 160 -5.68 -2.39 -0.04
CA MET A 160 -5.56 -2.28 -1.50
C MET A 160 -6.88 -2.59 -2.20
N ILE A 161 -7.55 -3.69 -1.81
CA ILE A 161 -8.82 -4.13 -2.40
C ILE A 161 -9.90 -3.07 -2.19
N VAL A 162 -10.04 -2.55 -0.97
CA VAL A 162 -11.04 -1.51 -0.64
C VAL A 162 -10.80 -0.23 -1.44
N LEU A 163 -9.55 0.24 -1.48
CA LEU A 163 -9.21 1.47 -2.20
C LEU A 163 -9.43 1.29 -3.70
N ALA A 164 -8.94 0.21 -4.30
CA ALA A 164 -9.09 -0.02 -5.72
C ALA A 164 -10.56 -0.26 -6.14
N TYR A 165 -11.38 -0.90 -5.29
CA TYR A 165 -12.82 -0.97 -5.52
C TYR A 165 -13.45 0.43 -5.57
N ASN A 166 -13.19 1.26 -4.56
CA ASN A 166 -13.71 2.63 -4.52
C ASN A 166 -13.21 3.49 -5.69
N MET A 167 -11.94 3.34 -6.09
CA MET A 167 -11.38 4.00 -7.27
C MET A 167 -12.12 3.58 -8.54
N ASN A 168 -12.36 2.29 -8.76
CA ASN A 168 -13.04 1.82 -9.96
C ASN A 168 -14.49 2.29 -10.03
N VAL A 169 -15.17 2.39 -8.89
CA VAL A 169 -16.55 2.90 -8.81
C VAL A 169 -16.62 4.42 -9.04
N LEU A 170 -15.59 5.20 -8.66
CA LEU A 170 -15.66 6.67 -8.56
C LEU A 170 -14.77 7.42 -9.56
N VAL A 171 -13.85 6.75 -10.27
CA VAL A 171 -13.07 7.36 -11.37
C VAL A 171 -13.97 7.74 -12.55
N GLU A 172 -15.12 7.09 -12.73
CA GLU A 172 -16.12 7.50 -13.73
C GLU A 172 -16.73 8.90 -13.44
N GLU A 173 -16.67 9.38 -12.19
CA GLU A 173 -17.34 10.61 -11.74
C GLU A 173 -16.40 11.82 -11.56
N ALA A 174 -15.09 11.63 -11.52
CA ALA A 174 -14.17 12.63 -10.95
C ALA A 174 -13.42 13.57 -11.92
N ASP A 175 -13.51 13.42 -13.25
CA ASP A 175 -12.76 14.23 -14.27
C ASP A 175 -11.28 14.51 -13.93
N VAL A 176 -10.66 13.63 -13.13
CA VAL A 176 -9.28 13.71 -12.67
C VAL A 176 -8.65 12.36 -12.97
N SER A 177 -7.59 12.37 -13.80
CA SER A 177 -6.85 11.14 -14.08
C SER A 177 -5.99 10.77 -12.86
N PHE A 178 -6.49 9.87 -12.02
CA PHE A 178 -5.73 9.28 -10.93
C PHE A 178 -4.70 8.24 -11.40
N GLY A 179 -4.58 8.05 -12.71
CA GLY A 179 -3.76 7.01 -13.31
C GLY A 179 -4.31 5.61 -13.04
N ALA A 180 -3.69 4.61 -13.66
CA ALA A 180 -4.08 3.21 -13.56
C ALA A 180 -3.25 2.47 -12.49
N ILE A 181 -3.01 3.11 -11.33
CA ILE A 181 -2.03 2.63 -10.33
C ILE A 181 -2.37 1.24 -9.74
N TRP A 182 -3.67 0.93 -9.63
CA TRP A 182 -4.18 -0.40 -9.21
C TRP A 182 -5.00 -1.09 -10.31
N ALA A 183 -4.78 -0.71 -11.57
CA ALA A 183 -5.44 -1.32 -12.73
C ALA A 183 -4.43 -1.94 -13.71
N VAL A 184 -3.13 -1.76 -13.49
CA VAL A 184 -2.06 -2.38 -14.31
C VAL A 184 -1.19 -3.27 -13.44
N LYS A 185 -1.10 -4.53 -13.86
CA LYS A 185 -0.38 -5.61 -13.17
C LYS A 185 1.09 -5.25 -12.99
N PHE A 186 1.61 -5.43 -11.78
CA PHE A 186 2.99 -5.14 -11.37
C PHE A 186 3.47 -3.70 -11.58
N ARG A 187 2.68 -2.82 -12.21
CA ARG A 187 3.09 -1.45 -12.53
C ARG A 187 3.44 -0.69 -11.26
N GLY A 188 4.64 -0.12 -11.26
CA GLY A 188 5.11 0.70 -10.16
C GLY A 188 5.49 -0.11 -8.92
N ALA A 189 5.44 -1.45 -8.89
CA ALA A 189 5.80 -2.25 -7.72
C ALA A 189 7.32 -2.52 -7.60
N MET A 190 8.15 -1.59 -8.07
CA MET A 190 9.60 -1.74 -8.16
C MET A 190 10.31 -0.49 -7.65
N PRO A 191 11.55 -0.62 -7.13
CA PRO A 191 12.31 0.54 -6.72
C PRO A 191 12.54 1.48 -7.90
N TYR A 192 12.45 2.78 -7.65
CA TYR A 192 12.69 3.86 -8.61
C TYR A 192 11.77 3.83 -9.83
N SER A 193 10.57 3.25 -9.67
CA SER A 193 9.55 3.22 -10.72
C SER A 193 8.60 4.40 -10.73
N GLY A 194 8.56 5.18 -9.64
CA GLY A 194 7.84 6.45 -9.57
C GLY A 194 8.71 7.64 -9.98
N PRO A 195 8.17 8.87 -9.97
CA PRO A 195 8.98 10.07 -10.16
C PRO A 195 10.10 10.17 -9.11
N TYR A 196 11.34 10.29 -9.57
CA TYR A 196 12.49 10.56 -8.71
C TYR A 196 13.55 11.36 -9.46
N THR A 197 14.42 12.07 -8.74
CA THR A 197 15.54 12.81 -9.32
C THR A 197 16.84 12.19 -8.81
N LYS A 198 17.74 11.81 -9.72
CA LYS A 198 19.11 11.43 -9.34
C LYS A 198 19.92 12.69 -9.16
N HIS A 199 20.31 12.99 -7.92
CA HIS A 199 21.23 14.08 -7.63
C HIS A 199 22.67 13.54 -7.61
N PRO A 200 23.60 14.04 -8.46
CA PRO A 200 25.00 13.68 -8.35
C PRO A 200 25.57 14.26 -7.04
N LEU A 201 25.83 13.39 -6.06
CA LEU A 201 26.35 13.77 -4.74
C LEU A 201 27.85 14.09 -4.76
N LEU A 202 28.61 13.50 -5.69
CA LEU A 202 30.07 13.51 -5.68
C LEU A 202 30.69 14.89 -5.95
N ASP A 203 29.95 15.80 -6.59
CA ASP A 203 30.47 17.11 -7.00
C ASP A 203 30.02 18.26 -6.09
N GLN A 204 29.28 17.96 -5.00
CA GLN A 204 28.68 18.97 -4.13
C GLN A 204 29.33 19.00 -2.75
N VAL A 205 29.90 20.15 -2.38
CA VAL A 205 30.51 20.40 -1.06
C VAL A 205 29.46 20.33 0.08
N SER A 206 28.20 20.63 -0.24
CA SER A 206 27.08 20.54 0.70
C SER A 206 25.77 20.28 -0.06
N PRO A 207 25.44 19.01 -0.34
CA PRO A 207 24.24 18.69 -1.09
C PRO A 207 22.97 19.09 -0.32
N SER A 208 21.94 19.53 -1.07
CA SER A 208 20.64 19.90 -0.49
C SER A 208 20.00 18.72 0.25
N LEU A 209 18.96 19.00 1.04
CA LEU A 209 18.22 17.94 1.73
C LEU A 209 17.59 16.96 0.72
N GLU A 210 17.02 17.48 -0.36
CA GLU A 210 16.43 16.71 -1.46
C GLU A 210 17.47 15.82 -2.14
N ALA A 211 18.70 16.31 -2.31
CA ALA A 211 19.78 15.52 -2.89
C ALA A 211 20.23 14.37 -1.98
N ARG A 212 20.11 14.53 -0.66
CA ARG A 212 20.48 13.52 0.34
C ARG A 212 19.34 12.56 0.70
N ASP A 213 18.10 12.86 0.32
CA ASP A 213 16.93 12.07 0.63
C ASP A 213 16.84 10.80 -0.25
N PRO A 214 16.97 9.60 0.33
CA PRO A 214 16.89 8.35 -0.44
C PRO A 214 15.46 7.96 -0.82
N TYR A 215 14.44 8.48 -0.13
CA TYR A 215 13.05 8.11 -0.33
C TYR A 215 12.36 8.93 -1.42
N GLY A 216 12.94 10.06 -1.81
CA GLY A 216 12.39 10.94 -2.84
C GLY A 216 11.08 11.60 -2.41
N VAL A 217 11.01 12.08 -1.16
CA VAL A 217 9.82 12.65 -0.52
C VAL A 217 9.36 13.94 -1.20
N THR A 218 10.29 14.87 -1.48
CA THR A 218 9.93 16.19 -2.03
C THR A 218 9.23 16.08 -3.38
N GLY A 219 8.05 16.69 -3.50
CA GLY A 219 7.30 16.77 -4.75
C GLY A 219 5.79 16.86 -4.56
N THR A 220 5.05 16.63 -5.64
CA THR A 220 3.59 16.55 -5.63
C THR A 220 3.13 15.10 -5.58
N TRP A 221 2.15 14.87 -4.73
CA TRP A 221 1.53 13.57 -4.51
C TRP A 221 0.02 13.66 -4.65
N LEU A 222 -0.61 12.56 -5.06
CA LEU A 222 -2.05 12.37 -4.95
C LEU A 222 -2.31 11.44 -3.77
N ARG A 223 -3.37 11.73 -3.02
CA ARG A 223 -3.82 10.95 -1.87
C ARG A 223 -5.30 10.66 -2.02
N VAL A 224 -5.66 9.44 -1.66
CA VAL A 224 -7.05 8.99 -1.48
C VAL A 224 -7.27 8.60 -0.03
N VAL A 225 -8.43 8.98 0.49
CA VAL A 225 -8.95 8.56 1.79
C VAL A 225 -10.36 8.06 1.57
N CYS A 226 -10.67 6.87 2.08
CA CYS A 226 -12.06 6.39 2.15
C CYS A 226 -12.50 6.32 3.62
N PHE A 227 -13.79 6.56 3.85
CA PHE A 227 -14.37 6.49 5.18
C PHE A 227 -15.84 6.10 5.13
N LEU A 228 -16.31 5.42 6.17
CA LEU A 228 -17.74 5.23 6.41
C LEU A 228 -18.31 6.48 7.09
N ASP A 229 -19.59 6.75 6.88
CA ASP A 229 -20.29 7.70 7.75
C ASP A 229 -20.15 7.26 9.22
N TYR A 230 -20.03 8.22 10.13
CA TYR A 230 -19.77 7.91 11.53
C TYR A 230 -20.89 7.06 12.15
N HIS A 231 -22.15 7.24 11.72
CA HIS A 231 -23.26 6.42 12.19
C HIS A 231 -23.06 4.94 11.86
N ASP A 232 -22.73 4.64 10.60
CA ASP A 232 -22.51 3.26 10.14
C ASP A 232 -21.23 2.66 10.75
N PHE A 233 -20.16 3.45 10.82
CA PHE A 233 -18.91 3.05 11.46
C PHE A 233 -19.12 2.69 12.94
N TYR A 234 -19.85 3.52 13.67
CA TYR A 234 -20.15 3.31 15.08
C TYR A 234 -21.04 2.08 15.27
N ALA A 235 -22.10 1.93 14.47
CA ALA A 235 -22.98 0.76 14.52
C ALA A 235 -22.22 -0.55 14.25
N PHE A 236 -21.29 -0.53 13.29
CA PHE A 236 -20.44 -1.68 12.98
C PHE A 236 -19.55 -2.07 14.17
N ASN A 237 -18.89 -1.10 14.82
CA ASN A 237 -17.90 -1.39 15.86
C ASN A 237 -18.49 -1.60 17.27
N PHE A 238 -19.62 -0.97 17.60
CA PHE A 238 -20.13 -0.89 18.98
C PHE A 238 -21.56 -1.41 19.18
N SER A 239 -22.14 -2.10 18.19
CA SER A 239 -23.42 -2.79 18.38
C SER A 239 -23.28 -3.99 19.34
N SER A 240 -24.39 -4.44 19.93
CA SER A 240 -24.39 -5.48 20.96
C SER A 240 -24.00 -6.89 20.48
N ASN A 241 -23.94 -7.12 19.16
CA ASN A 241 -23.76 -8.44 18.55
C ASN A 241 -22.36 -8.60 17.94
N LEU A 242 -21.32 -8.15 18.64
CA LEU A 242 -19.94 -8.30 18.17
C LEU A 242 -19.53 -9.79 18.19
N PRO A 243 -18.87 -10.29 17.14
CA PRO A 243 -18.25 -11.62 17.19
C PRO A 243 -17.25 -11.72 18.33
N PRO A 244 -17.01 -12.94 18.86
CA PRO A 244 -15.94 -13.20 19.81
C PRO A 244 -14.58 -12.69 19.34
N GLU A 245 -13.68 -12.48 20.30
CA GLU A 245 -12.28 -12.17 20.01
C GLU A 245 -11.65 -13.29 19.18
N GLY A 246 -10.93 -12.92 18.11
CA GLY A 246 -10.33 -13.87 17.16
C GLY A 246 -11.25 -14.30 16.00
N GLU A 247 -12.56 -14.03 16.06
CA GLU A 247 -13.47 -14.29 14.94
C GLU A 247 -13.59 -13.07 14.00
N HIS A 248 -13.64 -13.35 12.70
CA HIS A 248 -13.84 -12.33 11.68
C HIS A 248 -15.27 -11.77 11.71
N ARG A 249 -15.38 -10.47 11.44
CA ARG A 249 -16.69 -9.81 11.30
C ARG A 249 -17.36 -10.19 9.97
N PRO A 250 -18.71 -10.20 9.91
CA PRO A 250 -19.43 -10.39 8.66
C PRO A 250 -19.07 -9.29 7.63
N PRO A 251 -19.30 -9.53 6.33
CA PRO A 251 -19.01 -8.56 5.30
C PRO A 251 -19.90 -7.33 5.46
N ILE A 252 -19.39 -6.17 5.06
CA ILE A 252 -20.18 -4.93 5.04
C ILE A 252 -20.19 -4.34 3.62
N ASP A 253 -21.40 -4.04 3.15
CA ASP A 253 -21.66 -3.42 1.83
C ASP A 253 -21.96 -1.91 1.92
N THR A 254 -21.77 -1.33 3.11
CA THR A 254 -21.99 0.10 3.35
C THR A 254 -21.13 0.93 2.40
N ARG A 255 -21.77 1.92 1.76
CA ARG A 255 -21.10 2.82 0.83
C ARG A 255 -20.13 3.74 1.57
N GLU A 256 -18.89 3.78 1.11
CA GLU A 256 -17.88 4.70 1.63
C GLU A 256 -17.96 6.06 0.93
N ALA A 257 -17.60 7.10 1.66
CA ALA A 257 -17.24 8.38 1.08
C ALA A 257 -15.76 8.36 0.70
N ILE A 258 -15.42 8.98 -0.44
CA ILE A 258 -14.05 9.17 -0.91
C ILE A 258 -13.64 10.63 -0.84
N ARG A 259 -12.35 10.88 -0.58
CA ARG A 259 -11.72 12.18 -0.72
C ARG A 259 -10.44 12.06 -1.51
N PHE A 260 -10.34 12.88 -2.55
CA PHE A 260 -9.16 13.04 -3.36
C PHE A 260 -8.43 14.31 -2.97
N ILE A 261 -7.16 14.15 -2.62
CA ILE A 261 -6.35 15.19 -2.02
C ILE A 261 -5.05 15.30 -2.82
N LYS A 262 -4.68 16.53 -3.18
CA LYS A 262 -3.37 16.82 -3.74
C LYS A 262 -2.45 17.30 -2.63
N LEU A 263 -1.27 16.71 -2.54
CA LEU A 263 -0.26 17.06 -1.53
C LEU A 263 0.94 17.74 -2.19
N GLY A 264 1.47 18.76 -1.54
CA GLY A 264 2.76 19.35 -1.84
C GLY A 264 3.67 19.15 -0.63
N ILE A 265 4.68 18.31 -0.76
CA ILE A 265 5.52 17.88 0.38
C ILE A 265 6.99 18.24 0.10
N GLN A 266 7.69 18.67 1.14
CA GLN A 266 9.11 19.02 1.11
C GLN A 266 9.85 18.40 2.30
N VAL A 267 11.04 17.86 2.04
CA VAL A 267 11.95 17.40 3.09
C VAL A 267 12.42 18.59 3.92
N THR A 268 12.44 18.42 5.25
CA THR A 268 12.86 19.47 6.19
C THR A 268 14.03 19.05 7.07
N LYS A 269 14.21 17.75 7.29
CA LYS A 269 15.28 17.23 8.13
C LYS A 269 15.60 15.78 7.76
N ILE A 270 16.88 15.41 7.87
CA ILE A 270 17.36 14.03 7.74
C ILE A 270 18.19 13.72 8.97
N GLU A 271 17.93 12.60 9.61
CA GLU A 271 18.67 12.14 10.79
C GLU A 271 19.02 10.64 10.69
N PRO A 272 20.04 10.17 11.43
CA PRO A 272 20.35 8.74 11.50
C PRO A 272 19.14 7.91 11.94
N PRO A 273 19.07 6.62 11.55
CA PRO A 273 18.02 5.72 12.03
C PRO A 273 18.04 5.62 13.56
N GLY A 274 16.86 5.51 14.16
CA GLY A 274 16.73 5.17 15.57
C GLY A 274 17.14 3.72 15.85
N PRO A 275 17.28 3.33 17.13
CA PRO A 275 17.69 1.96 17.50
C PRO A 275 16.68 0.90 17.05
N ASP A 276 15.41 1.28 16.89
CA ASP A 276 14.33 0.38 16.50
C ASP A 276 14.02 0.39 14.99
N ASP A 277 14.72 1.23 14.22
CA ASP A 277 14.56 1.34 12.77
C ASP A 277 15.47 0.35 12.03
N GLY A 278 15.21 0.13 10.74
CA GLY A 278 16.18 -0.51 9.86
C GLY A 278 17.41 0.38 9.67
N GLN A 279 18.61 -0.19 9.83
CA GLN A 279 19.84 0.60 9.95
C GLN A 279 20.46 1.03 8.60
N ASP A 280 19.92 0.53 7.49
CA ASP A 280 20.47 0.77 6.15
C ASP A 280 20.15 2.18 5.60
N LEU A 281 19.14 2.87 6.16
CA LEU A 281 18.65 4.15 5.66
C LEU A 281 18.31 5.12 6.80
N PRO A 282 18.41 6.45 6.57
CA PRO A 282 18.10 7.48 7.56
C PRO A 282 16.58 7.63 7.81
N VAL A 283 16.22 8.41 8.83
CA VAL A 283 14.87 8.97 8.97
C VAL A 283 14.81 10.30 8.24
N VAL A 284 13.80 10.47 7.38
CA VAL A 284 13.55 11.71 6.63
C VAL A 284 12.25 12.32 7.11
N HIS A 285 12.31 13.57 7.55
CA HIS A 285 11.15 14.35 7.99
C HIS A 285 10.70 15.30 6.90
N PHE A 286 9.41 15.55 6.84
CA PHE A 286 8.81 16.42 5.85
C PHE A 286 7.72 17.32 6.41
N LYS A 287 7.48 18.40 5.69
CA LYS A 287 6.34 19.31 5.85
C LYS A 287 5.68 19.54 4.51
N GLY A 288 4.40 19.89 4.52
CA GLY A 288 3.66 20.11 3.30
C GLY A 288 2.24 20.62 3.51
N VAL A 289 1.51 20.68 2.42
CA VAL A 289 0.12 21.11 2.39
C VAL A 289 -0.72 20.08 1.67
N ALA A 290 -1.96 19.94 2.12
CA ALA A 290 -2.98 19.10 1.51
C ALA A 290 -4.15 19.98 1.05
N ARG A 291 -4.61 19.76 -0.17
CA ARG A 291 -5.76 20.46 -0.77
C ARG A 291 -6.72 19.44 -1.38
N LEU A 292 -8.00 19.55 -1.06
CA LEU A 292 -9.02 18.70 -1.68
C LEU A 292 -9.22 19.08 -3.15
N ILE A 293 -9.24 18.09 -4.05
CA ILE A 293 -9.31 18.36 -5.49
C ILE A 293 -10.69 18.91 -5.91
N HIS A 294 -11.78 18.40 -5.33
CA HIS A 294 -13.16 18.79 -5.69
C HIS A 294 -13.78 19.88 -4.80
N ALA A 295 -13.02 20.41 -3.83
CA ALA A 295 -13.47 21.54 -3.02
C ALA A 295 -12.27 22.37 -2.53
N PHE A 296 -11.34 22.70 -3.42
CA PHE A 296 -10.14 23.48 -3.07
C PHE A 296 -10.47 24.87 -2.47
N TRP A 297 -11.68 25.37 -2.76
CA TRP A 297 -12.23 26.62 -2.22
C TRP A 297 -12.80 26.49 -0.81
N ASP A 298 -13.00 25.27 -0.28
CA ASP A 298 -13.49 25.06 1.08
C ASP A 298 -12.33 25.20 2.08
N PRO A 299 -12.35 26.21 2.98
CA PRO A 299 -11.28 26.39 3.98
C PRO A 299 -11.11 25.20 4.91
N ASN A 300 -12.17 24.40 5.13
CA ASN A 300 -12.11 23.19 5.96
C ASN A 300 -11.57 21.97 5.20
N ALA A 301 -11.36 22.09 3.89
CA ALA A 301 -10.86 21.02 3.04
C ALA A 301 -9.33 21.06 2.84
N ASN A 302 -8.67 22.03 3.47
CA ASN A 302 -7.25 22.29 3.36
C ASN A 302 -6.57 22.05 4.71
N SER A 303 -5.43 21.38 4.69
CA SER A 303 -4.63 21.13 5.91
C SER A 303 -3.15 21.31 5.66
N GLN A 304 -2.44 21.59 6.74
CA GLN A 304 -1.00 21.39 6.81
C GLN A 304 -0.71 19.91 7.03
N LEU A 305 0.45 19.47 6.58
CA LEU A 305 0.91 18.10 6.68
C LEU A 305 2.33 18.08 7.25
N ILE A 306 2.56 17.27 8.27
CA ILE A 306 3.92 16.94 8.73
C ILE A 306 4.08 15.42 8.78
N GLY A 307 5.31 14.93 8.75
CA GLY A 307 5.52 13.50 8.88
C GLY A 307 6.96 13.06 8.75
N SER A 308 7.14 11.74 8.74
CA SER A 308 8.45 11.11 8.57
C SER A 308 8.36 9.84 7.73
N VAL A 309 9.49 9.51 7.11
CA VAL A 309 9.73 8.29 6.34
C VAL A 309 10.97 7.60 6.89
N ARG A 310 10.88 6.28 7.07
CA ARG A 310 11.98 5.48 7.64
C ARG A 310 11.89 4.02 7.22
N LEU A 311 12.91 3.25 7.53
CA LEU A 311 12.94 1.81 7.31
C LEU A 311 12.42 1.07 8.55
N THR A 312 11.54 0.07 8.38
CA THR A 312 11.25 -0.92 9.43
C THR A 312 12.47 -1.80 9.67
N ARG A 313 12.50 -2.56 10.77
CA ARG A 313 13.58 -3.54 11.03
C ARG A 313 13.72 -4.59 9.93
N GLU A 314 12.64 -4.94 9.24
CA GLU A 314 12.60 -5.93 8.16
C GLU A 314 12.83 -5.33 6.76
N GLY A 315 13.00 -4.00 6.65
CA GLY A 315 13.34 -3.35 5.39
C GLY A 315 12.16 -2.79 4.58
N GLU A 316 10.93 -2.76 5.13
CA GLU A 316 9.84 -2.00 4.51
C GLU A 316 9.97 -0.51 4.78
N ILE A 317 9.51 0.33 3.85
CA ILE A 317 9.55 1.78 4.01
C ILE A 317 8.24 2.22 4.65
N ARG A 318 8.33 2.66 5.90
CA ARG A 318 7.22 3.17 6.69
C ARG A 318 7.06 4.67 6.52
N TRP A 319 5.83 5.08 6.33
CA TRP A 319 5.40 6.48 6.31
C TRP A 319 4.46 6.75 7.48
N THR A 320 4.74 7.84 8.18
CA THR A 320 3.85 8.40 9.21
C THR A 320 3.54 9.85 8.85
N SER A 321 2.28 10.25 8.90
CA SER A 321 1.88 11.65 8.63
C SER A 321 0.78 12.14 9.56
N PHE A 322 0.79 13.43 9.85
CA PHE A 322 -0.21 14.14 10.64
C PHE A 322 -0.84 15.24 9.81
N SER A 323 -2.17 15.28 9.78
CA SER A 323 -2.94 16.34 9.13
C SER A 323 -3.34 17.37 10.18
N ILE A 324 -2.92 18.61 9.97
CA ILE A 324 -3.09 19.74 10.88
C ILE A 324 -4.13 20.70 10.30
N PHE A 325 -5.16 20.98 11.07
CA PHE A 325 -6.24 21.91 10.73
C PHE A 325 -6.29 22.98 11.81
N GLN A 326 -6.13 24.25 11.43
CA GLN A 326 -6.20 25.38 12.37
C GLN A 326 -5.20 25.24 13.52
N GLY A 327 -3.95 24.89 13.18
CA GLY A 327 -2.88 24.64 14.15
C GLY A 327 -3.00 23.34 14.96
N GLU A 328 -4.13 22.63 14.89
CA GLU A 328 -4.37 21.40 15.64
C GLU A 328 -4.19 20.16 14.75
N GLU A 329 -3.35 19.24 15.20
CA GLU A 329 -3.32 17.89 14.62
C GLU A 329 -4.71 17.27 14.77
N ARG A 330 -5.23 16.58 13.75
CA ARG A 330 -6.53 15.88 13.82
C ARG A 330 -6.45 14.44 13.41
N TRP A 331 -5.77 14.19 12.30
CA TRP A 331 -5.68 12.85 11.72
C TRP A 331 -4.24 12.41 11.65
N ARG A 332 -4.00 11.18 12.08
CA ARG A 332 -2.74 10.48 11.86
C ARG A 332 -2.91 9.47 10.73
N SER A 333 -1.82 9.11 10.07
CA SER A 333 -1.80 8.01 9.11
C SER A 333 -0.50 7.24 9.21
N GLU A 334 -0.62 5.93 9.02
CA GLU A 334 0.47 4.97 9.07
C GLU A 334 0.38 4.08 7.83
N GLY A 335 1.48 3.94 7.10
CA GLY A 335 1.47 3.17 5.86
C GLY A 335 2.82 2.62 5.45
N ILE A 336 2.79 1.67 4.52
CA ILE A 336 3.96 1.01 3.95
C ILE A 336 4.02 1.33 2.45
N GLN A 337 5.20 1.72 1.98
CA GLN A 337 5.45 1.90 0.54
C GLN A 337 5.61 0.53 -0.12
N VAL A 338 4.77 0.27 -1.11
CA VAL A 338 4.81 -0.98 -1.86
C VAL A 338 5.84 -0.86 -2.98
N GLY A 339 6.77 -1.81 -3.09
CA GLY A 339 7.74 -1.88 -4.19
C GLY A 339 9.13 -1.30 -3.89
N GLY A 340 9.39 -0.79 -2.68
CA GLY A 340 10.71 -0.28 -2.29
C GLY A 340 10.92 1.20 -2.60
N LEU A 341 12.17 1.68 -2.59
CA LEU A 341 12.51 3.11 -2.67
C LEU A 341 11.92 3.78 -3.91
N CYS A 342 11.40 5.00 -3.78
CA CYS A 342 10.87 5.79 -4.90
C CYS A 342 9.92 5.01 -5.83
N SER A 343 9.12 4.11 -5.25
CA SER A 343 8.26 3.19 -5.99
C SER A 343 6.98 3.89 -6.46
N GLY A 344 6.60 3.64 -7.72
CA GLY A 344 5.43 4.24 -8.35
C GLY A 344 4.09 3.69 -7.87
N ARG A 345 4.09 2.57 -7.13
CA ARG A 345 2.89 1.97 -6.53
C ARG A 345 2.36 2.77 -5.34
N GLY A 346 3.20 3.63 -4.77
CA GLY A 346 2.85 4.49 -3.63
C GLY A 346 2.78 3.75 -2.31
N VAL A 347 2.16 4.43 -1.35
CA VAL A 347 2.00 4.01 0.04
C VAL A 347 0.57 3.57 0.25
N LEU A 348 0.38 2.40 0.86
CA LEU A 348 -0.92 1.95 1.36
C LEU A 348 -0.90 1.95 2.88
N GLY A 349 -2.01 2.31 3.50
CA GLY A 349 -2.07 2.40 4.94
C GLY A 349 -3.44 2.73 5.49
N THR A 350 -3.45 3.13 6.74
CA THR A 350 -4.64 3.55 7.47
C THR A 350 -4.54 5.02 7.86
N TRP A 351 -5.68 5.67 8.01
CA TRP A 351 -5.82 6.94 8.71
C TRP A 351 -6.72 6.72 9.93
N PHE A 352 -6.49 7.50 10.99
CA PHE A 352 -7.22 7.37 12.25
C PHE A 352 -7.09 8.66 13.09
N ASP A 353 -7.89 8.76 14.15
CA ASP A 353 -7.84 9.86 15.11
C ASP A 353 -6.46 9.99 15.77
N LYS A 354 -5.94 11.23 15.86
CA LYS A 354 -4.58 11.46 16.38
C LYS A 354 -4.36 11.02 17.84
N ASP A 355 -5.41 11.08 18.65
CA ASP A 355 -5.34 10.84 20.10
C ASP A 355 -5.66 9.39 20.45
N PHE A 356 -5.80 8.54 19.42
CA PHE A 356 -6.15 7.13 19.57
C PHE A 356 -7.46 6.94 20.33
N ASP A 357 -8.43 7.84 20.11
CA ASP A 357 -9.77 7.71 20.71
C ASP A 357 -10.33 6.31 20.41
N PRO A 358 -10.69 5.51 21.43
CA PRO A 358 -11.29 4.19 21.24
C PRO A 358 -12.56 4.19 20.39
N HIS A 359 -13.26 5.33 20.27
CA HIS A 359 -14.43 5.54 19.42
C HIS A 359 -14.10 6.37 18.16
N GLY A 360 -12.84 6.76 18.00
CA GLY A 360 -12.36 7.51 16.85
C GLY A 360 -12.49 6.72 15.55
N PRO A 361 -12.79 7.38 14.43
CA PRO A 361 -12.88 6.70 13.14
C PRO A 361 -11.49 6.26 12.67
N ALA A 362 -11.47 5.17 11.92
CA ALA A 362 -10.31 4.70 11.17
C ALA A 362 -10.73 4.22 9.80
N GLY A 363 -9.83 4.26 8.82
CA GLY A 363 -10.12 3.79 7.47
C GLY A 363 -8.89 3.69 6.58
N PRO A 364 -9.05 3.28 5.32
CA PRO A 364 -7.93 3.09 4.41
C PRO A 364 -7.50 4.42 3.77
N THR A 365 -6.20 4.56 3.55
CA THR A 365 -5.63 5.66 2.78
C THR A 365 -4.50 5.16 1.90
N ALA A 366 -4.28 5.85 0.79
CA ALA A 366 -3.08 5.66 -0.01
C ALA A 366 -2.64 6.97 -0.62
N PHE A 367 -1.35 7.07 -0.93
CA PHE A 367 -0.81 8.21 -1.66
C PHE A 367 0.39 7.82 -2.51
N TRP A 368 0.53 8.46 -3.67
CA TRP A 368 1.57 8.19 -4.65
C TRP A 368 2.08 9.47 -5.29
N LYS A 369 3.36 9.47 -5.64
CA LYS A 369 4.04 10.63 -6.18
C LYS A 369 3.72 10.79 -7.66
N THR A 370 3.39 12.00 -8.08
CA THR A 370 3.09 12.33 -9.48
C THR A 370 4.13 13.26 -10.11
N SER A 371 4.89 13.99 -9.30
CA SER A 371 5.95 14.89 -9.78
C SER A 371 7.03 15.10 -8.72
N ASN A 372 8.28 15.29 -9.16
CA ASN A 372 9.39 15.73 -8.29
C ASN A 372 9.29 17.19 -7.88
N ASN A 373 8.56 18.00 -8.65
CA ASN A 373 8.31 19.40 -8.33
C ASN A 373 7.05 19.51 -7.48
N VAL A 374 7.09 20.37 -6.47
CA VAL A 374 5.91 20.78 -5.71
C VAL A 374 5.09 21.73 -6.57
N ASP A 375 3.82 21.40 -6.79
CA ASP A 375 2.89 22.26 -7.50
C ASP A 375 2.73 23.61 -6.75
N PRO A 376 3.13 24.73 -7.38
CA PRO A 376 3.09 26.04 -6.74
C PRO A 376 1.67 26.51 -6.39
N SER A 377 0.64 25.97 -7.04
CA SER A 377 -0.76 26.33 -6.76
C SER A 377 -1.26 25.85 -5.39
N LEU A 378 -0.56 24.91 -4.76
CA LEU A 378 -0.93 24.40 -3.43
C LEU A 378 -0.57 25.38 -2.30
N GLY A 379 0.34 26.32 -2.56
CA GLY A 379 0.97 27.18 -1.54
C GLY A 379 2.05 26.43 -0.75
N THR A 380 2.57 27.09 0.29
CA THR A 380 3.61 26.54 1.17
C THR A 380 3.04 26.22 2.55
N PHE A 381 3.82 25.47 3.35
CA PHE A 381 3.47 25.16 4.74
C PHE A 381 3.34 26.44 5.59
N ASP A 382 4.24 27.42 5.39
CA ASP A 382 4.28 28.64 6.21
C ASP A 382 3.26 29.68 5.75
N ASP A 383 2.95 29.73 4.46
CA ASP A 383 1.96 30.67 3.91
C ASP A 383 0.51 30.26 4.20
N SER A 384 0.27 29.01 4.63
CA SER A 384 -1.10 28.50 4.67
C SER A 384 -2.00 29.19 5.69
N GLY A 385 -1.46 29.89 6.71
CA GLY A 385 -2.23 30.73 7.64
C GLY A 385 -3.51 30.09 8.21
N LEU A 386 -3.54 28.75 8.25
CA LEU A 386 -4.71 27.93 8.57
C LEU A 386 -4.90 27.82 10.07
#